data_AF-A0A1Q5SHZ2-F1
#
_entry.id   AF-A0A1Q5SHZ2-F1
#
_cell.length_a   1.000
_cell.length_b   1.000
_cell.length_c   1.000
_cell.angle_alpha   90.00
_cell.angle_beta   90.00
_cell.angle_gamma   90.00
#
_symmetry.space_group_name_H-M   'P 1'
#
loop_
_entity.id
_entity.type
_entity.pdbx_description
1 polymer ?
#
loop_
_entity_poly.entity_id
_entity_poly.type
_entity_poly.pdbx_seq_one_letter_code
_entity_poly.pdbx_strand_id
1 'polypeptide(L)'
;MGLDEICRQPPFADPDAAARKLVELAAGIEAVQDGRIHIEKINAPFLYKLKGSGPEFGAGIKYAKEHDWLEVHESGTYVRLTKPGEDPLPG
;
A
#
# COMPACT_ATOMS: atom_id res chain seq x y z
N MET A 1 27.51 -23.84 0.22
CA MET A 1 26.59 -22.85 -0.37
C MET A 1 25.42 -23.64 -0.91
N GLY A 2 24.29 -23.61 -0.23
CA GLY A 2 23.07 -24.32 -0.63
C GLY A 2 22.38 -23.60 -1.78
N LEU A 3 21.76 -24.37 -2.66
CA LEU A 3 21.02 -23.90 -3.84
C LEU A 3 19.59 -23.43 -3.47
N ASP A 4 19.36 -23.03 -2.22
CA ASP A 4 18.07 -22.57 -1.72
C ASP A 4 17.85 -21.04 -1.86
N GLU A 5 18.86 -20.29 -2.32
CA GLU A 5 18.80 -18.82 -2.45
C GLU A 5 18.58 -18.33 -3.90
N ILE A 6 17.77 -19.00 -4.72
CA ILE A 6 17.56 -18.58 -6.12
C ILE A 6 16.12 -18.16 -6.48
N CYS A 7 15.10 -18.40 -5.66
CA CYS A 7 13.75 -17.89 -5.96
C CYS A 7 12.95 -17.51 -4.71
N ARG A 8 13.42 -16.52 -3.96
CA ARG A 8 12.50 -15.83 -3.02
C ARG A 8 11.53 -15.01 -3.89
N GLN A 9 10.29 -15.47 -4.01
CA GLN A 9 9.25 -14.68 -4.67
C GLN A 9 9.14 -13.33 -3.96
N PRO A 10 8.98 -12.22 -4.72
CA PRO A 10 8.76 -10.92 -4.13
C PRO A 10 7.55 -10.98 -3.17
N PRO A 11 7.64 -10.43 -1.95
CA PRO A 11 6.63 -10.60 -0.91
C PRO A 11 5.25 -10.03 -1.29
N PHE A 12 5.20 -9.15 -2.29
CA PHE A 12 3.99 -8.49 -2.77
C PHE A 12 3.92 -8.53 -4.31
N ALA A 13 4.34 -9.63 -4.93
CA ALA A 13 4.26 -9.81 -6.38
C ALA A 13 2.81 -9.75 -6.93
N ASP A 14 1.83 -10.09 -6.08
CA ASP A 14 0.40 -9.91 -6.36
C ASP A 14 -0.03 -8.46 -6.02
N PRO A 15 -0.50 -7.67 -7.01
CA PRO A 15 -0.99 -6.32 -6.77
C PRO A 15 -2.14 -6.22 -5.77
N ASP A 16 -3.01 -7.23 -5.64
CA ASP A 16 -4.06 -7.26 -4.61
C ASP A 16 -3.44 -7.33 -3.22
N ALA A 17 -2.54 -8.29 -3.00
CA ALA A 17 -1.84 -8.44 -1.72
C ALA A 17 -1.05 -7.16 -1.36
N ALA A 18 -0.40 -6.53 -2.35
CA ALA A 18 0.26 -5.24 -2.17
C ALA A 18 -0.73 -4.15 -1.74
N ALA A 19 -1.86 -4.02 -2.46
CA ALA A 19 -2.89 -3.03 -2.20
C ALA A 19 -3.52 -3.18 -0.81
N ARG A 20 -3.92 -4.41 -0.43
CA ARG A 20 -4.48 -4.71 0.89
C ARG A 20 -3.53 -4.27 2.01
N LYS A 21 -2.24 -4.53 1.83
CA LYS A 21 -1.24 -4.14 2.84
C LYS A 21 -1.04 -2.63 2.92
N LEU A 22 -1.09 -1.92 1.79
CA LEU A 22 -1.03 -0.46 1.77
C LEU A 22 -2.24 0.19 2.44
N VAL A 23 -3.43 -0.39 2.22
CA VAL A 23 -4.68 0.03 2.86
C VAL A 23 -4.64 -0.22 4.37
N GLU A 24 -4.14 -1.37 4.80
CA GLU A 24 -3.92 -1.68 6.23
C GLU A 24 -2.96 -0.66 6.88
N LEU A 25 -1.84 -0.34 6.21
CA LEU A 25 -0.91 0.68 6.69
C LEU A 25 -1.58 2.06 6.77
N ALA A 26 -2.38 2.44 5.77
CA ALA A 26 -3.11 3.70 5.73
C ALA A 26 -4.15 3.80 6.86
N ALA A 27 -4.89 2.73 7.14
CA ALA A 27 -5.88 2.68 8.22
C ALA A 27 -5.28 2.85 9.62
N GLY A 28 -4.00 2.47 9.80
CA GLY A 28 -3.27 2.69 11.04
C GLY A 28 -2.66 4.10 11.20
N ILE A 29 -2.83 5.00 10.23
CA ILE A 29 -2.23 6.33 10.26
C ILE A 29 -3.30 7.38 10.54
N GLU A 30 -3.07 8.22 11.55
CA GLU A 30 -3.89 9.40 11.78
C GLU A 30 -3.78 10.34 10.57
N ALA A 31 -4.91 10.54 9.90
CA ALA A 31 -5.02 11.46 8.78
C ALA A 31 -4.90 12.91 9.27
N VAL A 32 -4.30 13.76 8.44
CA VAL A 32 -4.32 15.21 8.65
C VAL A 32 -5.64 15.79 8.09
N GLN A 33 -5.69 17.10 7.87
CA GLN A 33 -6.85 17.80 7.34
C GLN A 33 -7.44 17.11 6.10
N ASP A 34 -8.77 17.07 6.06
CA ASP A 34 -9.56 16.42 5.00
C ASP A 34 -9.18 14.95 4.77
N GLY A 35 -8.87 14.18 5.82
CA GLY A 35 -8.61 12.74 5.67
C GLY A 35 -7.35 12.39 4.89
N ARG A 36 -6.45 13.36 4.64
CA ARG A 36 -5.22 13.17 3.88
C ARG A 36 -4.18 12.41 4.70
N ILE A 37 -3.51 11.47 4.05
CA ILE A 37 -2.39 10.71 4.62
C ILE A 37 -1.19 10.95 3.71
N HIS A 38 -0.05 11.38 4.27
CA HIS A 38 1.19 11.51 3.50
C HIS A 38 1.61 10.15 2.97
N ILE A 39 1.81 10.03 1.65
CA ILE A 39 2.12 8.75 1.00
C ILE A 39 3.41 8.12 1.53
N GLU A 40 4.37 8.93 1.99
CA GLU A 40 5.62 8.41 2.58
C GLU A 40 5.37 7.57 3.83
N LYS A 41 4.31 7.87 4.59
CA LYS A 41 3.98 7.15 5.83
C LYS A 41 3.53 5.72 5.56
N ILE A 42 3.03 5.42 4.35
CA ILE A 42 2.76 4.05 3.90
C ILE A 42 3.93 3.46 3.08
N ASN A 43 4.62 4.28 2.29
CA ASN A 43 5.74 3.83 1.45
C ASN A 43 6.94 3.35 2.29
N ALA A 44 7.35 4.12 3.29
CA ALA A 44 8.48 3.76 4.13
C ALA A 44 8.30 2.41 4.87
N PRO A 45 7.20 2.13 5.58
CA PRO A 45 7.01 0.83 6.20
C PRO A 45 6.86 -0.30 5.16
N PHE A 46 6.22 -0.06 4.02
CA PHE A 46 6.10 -1.07 2.96
C PHE A 46 7.47 -1.51 2.44
N LEU A 47 8.35 -0.56 2.09
CA LEU A 47 9.68 -0.86 1.57
C LEU A 47 10.61 -1.43 2.64
N TYR A 48 10.71 -0.77 3.79
CA TYR A 48 11.81 -1.04 4.73
C TYR A 48 11.45 -2.07 5.81
N LYS A 49 10.18 -2.12 6.24
CA LYS A 49 9.72 -3.09 7.25
C LYS A 49 9.18 -4.36 6.61
N LEU A 50 8.32 -4.22 5.60
CA LEU A 50 7.67 -5.35 4.94
C LEU A 50 8.50 -5.93 3.78
N LYS A 51 9.62 -5.29 3.44
CA LYS A 51 10.55 -5.72 2.38
C LYS A 51 9.91 -5.77 0.98
N GLY A 52 8.84 -4.99 0.77
CA GLY A 52 8.33 -4.72 -0.56
C GLY A 52 9.30 -3.85 -1.37
N SER A 53 9.04 -3.75 -2.66
CA SER A 53 9.82 -2.99 -3.62
C SER A 53 9.02 -1.82 -4.21
N GLY A 54 9.72 -0.88 -4.85
CA GLY A 54 9.09 0.26 -5.52
C GLY A 54 8.05 -0.16 -6.58
N PRO A 55 8.36 -1.16 -7.46
CA PRO A 55 7.37 -1.68 -8.40
C PRO A 55 6.13 -2.29 -7.74
N GLU A 56 6.30 -3.06 -6.67
CA GLU A 56 5.17 -3.64 -5.92
C GLU A 56 4.33 -2.56 -5.23
N PHE A 57 4.98 -1.54 -4.66
CA PHE A 57 4.30 -0.37 -4.09
C PHE A 57 3.44 0.33 -5.17
N GLY A 58 4.02 0.59 -6.34
CA GLY A 58 3.31 1.20 -7.46
C GLY A 58 2.14 0.36 -7.96
N ALA A 59 2.33 -0.97 -8.07
CA ALA A 59 1.27 -1.89 -8.46
C ALA A 59 0.12 -1.92 -7.44
N GLY A 60 0.44 -1.96 -6.15
CA GLY A 60 -0.54 -1.91 -5.06
C GLY A 60 -1.31 -0.58 -5.01
N ILE A 61 -0.64 0.57 -5.18
CA ILE A 61 -1.31 1.88 -5.26
C ILE A 61 -2.28 1.93 -6.44
N LYS A 62 -1.84 1.45 -7.61
CA LYS A 62 -2.68 1.40 -8.81
C LYS A 62 -3.91 0.52 -8.57
N TYR A 63 -3.72 -0.69 -8.05
CA TYR A 63 -4.80 -1.64 -7.78
C TYR A 63 -5.79 -1.08 -6.75
N ALA A 64 -5.31 -0.50 -5.65
CA ALA A 64 -6.14 0.13 -4.62
C ALA A 64 -6.97 1.31 -5.17
N LYS A 65 -6.41 2.08 -6.11
CA LYS A 65 -7.13 3.16 -6.78
C LYS A 65 -8.21 2.63 -7.73
N GLU A 66 -7.91 1.58 -8.49
CA GLU A 66 -8.87 0.95 -9.42
C GLU A 66 -10.07 0.30 -8.70
N HIS A 67 -9.91 -0.08 -7.43
CA HIS A 67 -10.96 -0.67 -6.60
C HIS A 67 -11.61 0.31 -5.62
N ASP A 68 -11.33 1.62 -5.74
CA ASP A 68 -11.84 2.65 -4.84
C ASP A 68 -11.53 2.35 -3.36
N TRP A 69 -10.32 1.88 -3.04
CA TRP A 69 -9.85 1.69 -1.65
C TRP A 69 -8.99 2.87 -1.19
N LEU A 70 -8.22 3.43 -2.11
CA LEU A 70 -7.42 4.63 -1.89
C LEU A 70 -7.63 5.65 -3.01
N GLU A 71 -7.92 6.88 -2.62
CA GLU A 71 -7.77 8.02 -3.52
C GLU A 71 -6.33 8.50 -3.47
N VAL A 72 -5.69 8.69 -4.62
CA VAL A 72 -4.35 9.27 -4.72
C VAL A 72 -4.47 10.69 -5.24
N HIS A 73 -3.97 11.65 -4.47
CA HIS A 73 -3.96 13.06 -4.87
C HIS A 73 -3.07 13.25 -6.11
N GLU A 74 -3.44 14.18 -7.00
CA GLU A 74 -2.72 14.45 -8.26
C GLU A 74 -1.24 14.78 -8.09
N SER A 75 -0.88 15.40 -6.95
CA SER A 75 0.50 15.73 -6.62
C SER A 75 1.35 14.50 -6.27
N GLY A 76 0.72 13.33 -6.08
CA GLY A 76 1.34 12.11 -5.59
C GLY A 76 1.75 12.16 -4.12
N THR A 77 1.53 13.27 -3.41
CA THR A 77 2.00 13.48 -2.02
C THR A 77 1.10 12.84 -0.98
N TYR A 78 -0.20 12.73 -1.30
CA TYR A 78 -1.23 12.30 -0.36
C TYR A 78 -2.06 11.17 -0.93
N VAL A 79 -2.50 10.29 -0.03
CA VAL A 79 -3.59 9.35 -0.27
C VAL A 79 -4.72 9.59 0.75
N ARG A 80 -5.92 9.11 0.45
CA ARG A 80 -7.06 9.09 1.38
C ARG A 80 -7.69 7.71 1.32
N LEU A 81 -8.17 7.20 2.46
CA LEU A 81 -9.10 6.07 2.46
C LEU A 81 -10.44 6.57 1.93
N THR A 82 -11.03 5.84 0.99
CA THR A 82 -12.36 6.12 0.45
C THR A 82 -13.47 5.88 1.47
N LYS A 83 -13.29 4.87 2.34
CA LYS A 83 -14.21 4.50 3.43
C LYS A 83 -13.48 4.45 4.78
N PRO A 84 -13.17 5.60 5.39
CA PRO A 84 -12.49 5.64 6.67
C PRO A 84 -13.39 5.07 7.78
N GLY A 85 -12.90 4.07 8.53
CA GLY A 85 -13.60 3.47 9.67
C GLY A 85 -14.52 2.28 9.35
N GLU A 86 -14.69 1.96 8.06
CA GLU A 86 -15.25 0.68 7.60
C GLU A 86 -14.11 -0.22 7.11
N ASP A 87 -14.33 -1.53 6.99
CA ASP A 87 -13.37 -2.39 6.30
C ASP A 87 -13.33 -1.99 4.82
N PRO A 88 -12.23 -1.41 4.32
CA PRO A 88 -12.13 -0.98 2.93
C PRO A 88 -11.96 -2.17 1.98
N LEU A 89 -11.71 -3.38 2.48
CA LEU A 89 -11.41 -4.55 1.68
C LEU A 89 -12.61 -5.51 1.64
N PRO A 90 -13.06 -5.96 0.46
CA PRO A 90 -13.94 -7.12 0.38
C PRO A 90 -13.17 -8.37 0.86
N GLY A 91 -13.86 -9.22 1.63
CA GLY A 91 -13.32 -10.47 2.18
C GLY A 91 -12.89 -11.49 1.13
#